data_AF-A0A9N9IK33-F1
#
_entry.id   AF-A0A9N9IK33-F1
#
_cell.length_a   1.000
_cell.length_b   1.000
_cell.length_c   1.000
_cell.angle_alpha   90.00
_cell.angle_beta   90.00
_cell.angle_gamma   90.00
#
_symmetry.space_group_name_H-M   'P 1'
#
loop_
_entity.id
_entity.type
_entity.pdbx_description
1 polymer ?
#
loop_
_entity_poly.entity_id
_entity_poly.type
_entity_poly.pdbx_seq_one_letter_code
_entity_poly.pdbx_strand_id
1 'polypeptide(L)'
;NSKSFVKKKAALTLLRLYRKHPDVIPASDWAERIIVLMDDTDLGVTLCVTSLIMALAQDNLESYLGCYTKTVDRLAKIIVERDFPLEYVYYKVPIPWLQVKLLRLLQYYPASDDRKVRNKLHDVLQTILNNSQDAPKNVQHNNAQNSVLFEAINLAIHLDCESQIVNQAALLLGRFITSKETNVRYLGLETMSHLAACVDSLEPIKKHQDTILLSLRDKDISVRRRGLDLLYSMCDVKNAKVIVTELLRYLNIADYALREEMVLKIAILTERFATEN
;
A
#
# COMPACT_ATOMS: atom_id res chain seq x y z
N ASN A 1 -3.69 24.70 27.23
CA ASN A 1 -3.75 24.36 25.79
C ASN A 1 -2.66 25.07 25.02
N SER A 2 -1.64 24.34 24.56
CA SER A 2 -0.59 24.88 23.69
C SER A 2 -1.14 25.15 22.29
N LYS A 3 -0.61 26.17 21.60
CA LYS A 3 -0.98 26.50 20.21
C LYS A 3 -0.68 25.34 19.26
N SER A 4 -1.47 25.15 18.20
CA SER A 4 -1.32 24.05 17.24
C SER A 4 0.09 23.98 16.63
N PHE A 5 0.70 25.13 16.32
CA PHE A 5 2.08 25.20 15.84
C PHE A 5 3.09 24.55 16.79
N VAL A 6 2.94 24.79 18.10
CA VAL A 6 3.82 24.22 19.14
C VAL A 6 3.62 22.71 19.22
N LYS A 7 2.37 22.22 19.18
CA LYS A 7 2.08 20.77 19.19
C LYS A 7 2.72 20.05 17.99
N LYS A 8 2.58 20.61 16.79
CA LYS A 8 3.19 20.06 15.55
C LYS A 8 4.71 19.90 15.70
N LYS A 9 5.38 20.97 16.13
CA LYS A 9 6.84 20.97 16.31
C LYS A 9 7.26 20.02 17.42
N ALA A 10 6.60 20.05 18.57
CA ALA A 10 6.90 19.18 19.70
C ALA A 10 6.77 17.69 19.35
N ALA A 11 5.71 17.29 18.62
CA ALA A 11 5.53 15.90 18.21
C ALA A 11 6.69 15.41 17.31
N LEU A 12 7.10 16.21 16.33
CA LEU A 12 8.21 15.86 15.43
C LEU A 12 9.58 15.93 16.11
N THR A 13 9.76 16.86 17.06
CA THR A 13 10.96 16.92 17.90
C THR A 13 11.07 15.68 18.76
N LEU A 14 9.97 15.27 19.43
CA LEU A 14 9.95 14.06 20.24
C LEU A 14 10.19 12.82 19.39
N LEU A 15 9.63 12.74 18.18
CA LEU A 15 9.92 11.67 17.22
C LEU A 15 11.42 11.58 16.90
N ARG A 16 12.08 12.73 16.71
CA ARG A 16 13.53 12.76 16.45
C ARG A 16 14.34 12.31 17.67
N LEU A 17 13.94 12.73 18.88
CA LEU A 17 14.60 12.31 20.12
C LEU A 17 14.44 10.81 20.35
N TYR A 18 13.22 10.27 20.19
CA TYR A 18 12.94 8.85 20.31
C TYR A 18 13.81 7.99 19.40
N ARG A 19 13.93 8.38 18.12
CA ARG A 19 14.79 7.66 17.15
C ARG A 19 16.28 7.68 17.50
N LYS A 20 16.73 8.63 18.34
CA LYS A 20 18.14 8.77 18.71
C LYS A 20 18.45 8.14 20.06
N HIS A 21 17.53 8.28 21.02
CA HIS A 21 17.64 7.82 22.39
C HIS A 21 16.27 7.25 22.82
N PRO A 22 15.89 6.05 22.37
CA PRO A 22 14.59 5.45 22.71
C PRO A 22 14.50 5.12 24.20
N ASP A 23 15.63 4.83 24.84
CA ASP A 23 15.81 4.45 26.25
C ASP A 23 15.41 5.55 27.25
N VAL A 24 15.48 6.82 26.87
CA VAL A 24 15.14 7.94 27.77
C VAL A 24 13.69 8.40 27.65
N ILE A 25 12.94 7.85 26.68
CA ILE A 25 11.56 8.25 26.40
C ILE A 25 10.62 7.15 26.91
N PRO A 26 9.81 7.42 27.95
CA PRO A 26 8.84 6.46 28.46
C PRO A 26 7.63 6.37 27.53
N ALA A 27 7.81 5.72 26.38
CA ALA A 27 6.87 5.69 25.27
C ALA A 27 5.51 5.07 25.65
N SER A 28 5.53 4.01 26.47
CA SER A 28 4.32 3.32 26.93
C SER A 28 3.51 4.17 27.90
N ASP A 29 4.15 4.83 28.86
CA ASP A 29 3.49 5.67 29.88
C ASP A 29 2.82 6.92 29.30
N TRP A 30 3.24 7.32 28.10
CA TRP A 30 2.70 8.50 27.40
C TRP A 30 1.65 8.13 26.34
N ALA A 31 1.46 6.83 26.06
CA ALA A 31 0.68 6.36 24.92
C ALA A 31 -0.74 6.94 24.90
N GLU A 32 -1.53 6.77 25.97
CA GLU A 32 -2.91 7.28 26.03
C GLU A 32 -2.99 8.80 25.76
N ARG A 33 -2.10 9.58 26.38
CA ARG A 33 -2.06 11.04 26.22
C ARG A 33 -1.70 11.45 24.79
N ILE A 34 -0.80 10.71 24.14
CA ILE A 34 -0.39 10.97 22.75
C ILE A 34 -1.52 10.57 21.79
N ILE A 35 -2.17 9.41 22.01
CA ILE A 35 -3.27 8.90 21.20
C ILE A 35 -4.46 9.86 21.19
N VAL A 36 -4.80 10.48 22.33
CA VAL A 36 -5.85 11.50 22.40
C VAL A 36 -5.60 12.68 21.44
N LEU A 37 -4.33 13.02 21.15
CA LEU A 37 -4.00 14.11 20.23
C LEU A 37 -4.30 13.79 18.75
N MET A 38 -4.66 12.55 18.41
CA MET A 38 -5.17 12.21 17.08
C MET A 38 -6.54 12.86 16.81
N ASP A 39 -7.29 13.18 17.86
CA ASP A 39 -8.59 13.84 17.77
C ASP A 39 -8.52 15.37 17.70
N ASP A 40 -7.30 15.95 17.61
CA ASP A 40 -7.13 17.40 17.48
C ASP A 40 -7.91 17.94 16.26
N THR A 41 -8.42 19.17 16.38
CA THR A 41 -9.20 19.82 15.32
C THR A 41 -8.30 20.28 14.18
N ASP A 42 -7.03 20.60 14.47
CA ASP A 42 -6.03 20.92 13.47
C ASP A 42 -5.44 19.62 12.89
N LEU A 43 -5.82 19.30 11.65
CA LEU A 43 -5.36 18.07 10.99
C LEU A 43 -3.85 18.03 10.76
N GLY A 44 -3.16 19.18 10.78
CA GLY A 44 -1.70 19.23 10.79
C GLY A 44 -1.11 18.73 12.12
N VAL A 45 -1.80 18.93 13.25
CA VAL A 45 -1.43 18.30 14.53
C VAL A 45 -1.63 16.80 14.43
N THR A 46 -2.80 16.34 13.94
CA THR A 46 -3.07 14.92 13.73
C THR A 46 -2.01 14.26 12.86
N LEU A 47 -1.56 14.91 11.78
CA LEU A 47 -0.49 14.40 10.91
C LEU A 47 0.85 14.23 11.63
N CYS A 48 1.27 15.23 12.42
CA CYS A 48 2.52 15.18 13.17
C CYS A 48 2.47 14.12 14.28
N VAL A 49 1.34 14.04 15.00
CA VAL A 49 1.12 13.06 16.06
C VAL A 49 1.05 11.64 15.50
N THR A 50 0.35 11.42 14.39
CA THR A 50 0.32 10.11 13.71
C THR A 50 1.73 9.68 13.33
N SER A 51 2.58 10.60 12.87
CA SER A 51 3.99 10.31 12.56
C SER A 51 4.80 9.90 13.79
N LEU A 52 4.52 10.49 14.95
CA LEU A 52 5.12 10.10 16.22
C LEU A 52 4.62 8.73 16.67
N ILE A 53 3.30 8.51 16.67
CA ILE A 53 2.67 7.23 17.05
C ILE A 53 3.22 6.09 16.19
N MET A 54 3.36 6.28 14.88
CA MET A 54 3.95 5.26 14.02
C MET A 54 5.36 4.85 14.44
N ALA A 55 6.19 5.74 15.00
CA ALA A 55 7.50 5.33 15.50
C ALA A 55 7.42 4.65 16.87
N LEU A 56 6.60 5.17 17.78
CA LEU A 56 6.47 4.64 19.13
C LEU A 56 5.78 3.27 19.17
N ALA A 57 4.79 3.06 18.31
CA ALA A 57 4.02 1.83 18.23
C ALA A 57 4.86 0.65 17.73
N GLN A 58 5.88 0.86 16.91
CA GLN A 58 6.74 -0.23 16.41
C GLN A 58 7.43 -1.01 17.54
N ASP A 59 7.77 -0.33 18.65
CA ASP A 59 8.39 -0.96 19.82
C ASP A 59 7.39 -1.22 20.95
N ASN A 60 6.18 -0.65 20.89
CA ASN A 60 5.20 -0.65 21.99
C ASN A 60 3.76 -0.89 21.49
N LEU A 61 3.55 -1.89 20.61
CA LEU A 61 2.27 -2.11 19.92
C LEU A 61 1.07 -2.14 20.87
N GLU A 62 1.14 -2.89 21.97
CA GLU A 62 0.02 -3.03 22.92
C GLU A 62 -0.39 -1.69 23.55
N SER A 63 0.59 -0.86 23.94
CA SER A 63 0.31 0.45 24.54
C SER A 63 -0.37 1.42 23.57
N TYR A 64 -0.13 1.24 22.27
CA TYR A 64 -0.70 2.10 21.22
C TYR A 64 -1.96 1.53 20.57
N LEU A 65 -2.48 0.38 21.02
CA LEU A 65 -3.67 -0.27 20.44
C LEU A 65 -4.88 0.68 20.34
N GLY A 66 -5.04 1.60 21.31
CA GLY A 66 -6.09 2.62 21.31
C GLY A 66 -6.07 3.57 20.10
N CYS A 67 -4.98 3.63 19.34
CA CYS A 67 -4.93 4.43 18.11
C CYS A 67 -5.77 3.83 16.97
N TYR A 68 -6.04 2.52 16.98
CA TYR A 68 -6.75 1.84 15.89
C TYR A 68 -8.13 2.45 15.64
N THR A 69 -8.97 2.48 16.67
CA THR A 69 -10.34 3.03 16.56
C THR A 69 -10.33 4.50 16.16
N LYS A 70 -9.44 5.32 16.77
CA LYS A 70 -9.29 6.74 16.40
C LYS A 70 -8.87 6.93 14.95
N THR A 71 -8.00 6.05 14.45
CA THR A 71 -7.53 6.07 13.06
C THR A 71 -8.68 5.79 12.10
N VAL A 72 -9.49 4.77 12.37
CA VAL A 72 -10.67 4.43 11.56
C VAL A 72 -11.71 5.55 11.60
N ASP A 73 -12.01 6.09 12.79
CA ASP A 73 -12.96 7.20 12.94
C ASP A 73 -12.51 8.46 12.20
N ARG A 74 -11.20 8.78 12.25
CA ARG A 74 -10.64 9.93 11.53
C ARG A 74 -10.73 9.74 10.01
N LEU A 75 -10.41 8.55 9.51
CA LEU A 75 -10.54 8.23 8.09
C LEU A 75 -11.99 8.33 7.63
N ALA A 76 -12.94 7.80 8.40
CA ALA A 76 -14.37 7.87 8.09
C ALA A 76 -14.88 9.32 8.00
N LYS A 77 -14.51 10.17 8.97
CA LYS A 77 -14.83 11.61 8.93
C LYS A 77 -14.33 12.28 7.65
N ILE A 78 -13.07 12.04 7.29
CA ILE A 78 -12.45 12.68 6.12
C ILE A 78 -13.04 12.17 4.80
N ILE A 79 -13.22 10.85 4.67
CA ILE A 79 -13.46 10.19 3.38
C ILE A 79 -14.95 9.97 3.11
N VAL A 80 -15.69 9.52 4.12
CA VAL A 80 -17.10 9.14 4.01
C VAL A 80 -17.99 10.33 4.35
N GLU A 81 -17.78 10.94 5.52
CA GLU A 81 -18.61 12.06 6.01
C GLU A 81 -18.24 13.40 5.34
N ARG A 82 -17.07 13.45 4.69
CA ARG A 82 -16.50 14.66 4.05
C ARG A 82 -16.34 15.84 5.03
N ASP A 83 -16.07 15.54 6.29
CA ASP A 83 -15.81 16.50 7.36
C ASP A 83 -14.31 16.82 7.44
N PHE A 84 -13.92 17.92 6.79
CA PHE A 84 -12.56 18.45 6.84
C PHE A 84 -12.52 19.94 6.46
N PRO A 85 -11.55 20.72 6.96
CA PRO A 85 -11.36 22.09 6.52
C PRO A 85 -10.85 22.15 5.06
N LEU A 86 -11.40 23.07 4.26
CA LEU A 86 -11.06 23.20 2.83
C LEU A 86 -9.59 23.56 2.57
N GLU A 87 -8.91 24.20 3.52
CA GLU A 87 -7.48 24.54 3.43
C GLU A 87 -6.56 23.31 3.33
N TYR A 88 -7.04 22.13 3.75
CA TYR A 88 -6.29 20.88 3.65
C TYR A 88 -6.56 20.11 2.34
N VAL A 89 -7.38 20.65 1.44
CA VAL A 89 -7.67 20.00 0.15
C VAL A 89 -6.53 20.25 -0.83
N TYR A 90 -5.85 19.18 -1.23
CA TYR A 90 -4.79 19.21 -2.23
C TYR A 90 -5.33 18.67 -3.56
N TYR A 91 -5.45 19.54 -4.57
CA TYR A 91 -5.90 19.15 -5.92
C TYR A 91 -7.23 18.36 -5.95
N LYS A 92 -8.19 18.67 -5.06
CA LYS A 92 -9.49 17.96 -4.85
C LYS A 92 -9.41 16.67 -4.03
N VAL A 93 -8.24 16.28 -3.56
CA VAL A 93 -8.07 15.19 -2.58
C VAL A 93 -7.93 15.79 -1.18
N PRO A 94 -8.79 15.44 -0.20
CA PRO A 94 -8.69 16.00 1.14
C PRO A 94 -7.51 15.39 1.89
N ILE A 95 -6.54 16.21 2.32
CA ILE A 95 -5.39 15.81 3.15
C ILE A 95 -4.74 14.44 2.82
N PRO A 96 -4.31 14.21 1.57
CA PRO A 96 -3.88 12.88 1.11
C PRO A 96 -2.80 12.24 1.99
N TRP A 97 -1.82 13.03 2.46
CA TRP A 97 -0.72 12.52 3.29
C TRP A 97 -1.16 12.05 4.68
N LEU A 98 -2.20 12.64 5.26
CA LEU A 98 -2.75 12.13 6.52
C LEU A 98 -3.47 10.81 6.27
N GLN A 99 -4.27 10.72 5.21
CA GLN A 99 -4.95 9.46 4.86
C GLN A 99 -3.94 8.32 4.68
N VAL A 100 -2.89 8.54 3.90
CA VAL A 100 -1.81 7.54 3.70
C VAL A 100 -1.19 7.12 5.03
N LYS A 101 -0.84 8.06 5.92
CA LYS A 101 -0.26 7.71 7.23
C LYS A 101 -1.21 6.94 8.14
N LEU A 102 -2.50 7.30 8.14
CA LEU A 102 -3.52 6.60 8.92
C LEU A 102 -3.73 5.17 8.39
N LEU A 103 -3.83 5.00 7.07
CA LEU A 103 -3.92 3.67 6.43
C LEU A 103 -2.68 2.82 6.73
N ARG A 104 -1.48 3.41 6.65
CA ARG A 104 -0.23 2.72 6.99
C ARG A 104 -0.14 2.34 8.47
N LEU A 105 -0.62 3.20 9.38
CA LEU A 105 -0.65 2.91 10.82
C LEU A 105 -1.54 1.70 11.13
N LEU A 106 -2.67 1.54 10.43
CA LEU A 106 -3.54 0.37 10.60
C LEU A 106 -2.86 -0.94 10.22
N GLN A 107 -1.86 -0.92 9.33
CA GLN A 107 -1.09 -2.12 8.95
C GLN A 107 -0.13 -2.60 10.05
N TYR A 108 0.02 -1.89 11.16
CA TYR A 108 0.80 -2.38 12.31
C TYR A 108 0.03 -3.39 13.17
N TYR A 109 -1.28 -3.45 12.99
CA TYR A 109 -2.18 -4.24 13.80
C TYR A 109 -2.93 -5.25 12.92
N PRO A 110 -3.36 -6.40 13.49
CA PRO A 110 -4.32 -7.26 12.83
C PRO A 110 -5.68 -6.55 12.69
N ALA A 111 -6.62 -7.18 11.97
CA ALA A 111 -7.99 -6.70 11.91
C ALA A 111 -8.62 -6.61 13.31
N SER A 112 -9.41 -5.55 13.55
CA SER A 112 -10.10 -5.36 14.82
C SER A 112 -11.16 -6.43 15.07
N ASP A 113 -11.27 -6.92 16.31
CA ASP A 113 -12.36 -7.80 16.73
C ASP A 113 -13.73 -7.09 16.77
N ASP A 114 -13.74 -5.75 16.90
CA ASP A 114 -14.97 -4.97 16.90
C ASP A 114 -15.56 -4.89 15.48
N ARG A 115 -16.71 -5.55 15.31
CA ARG A 115 -17.47 -5.54 14.06
C ARG A 115 -17.86 -4.14 13.59
N LYS A 116 -18.15 -3.20 14.50
CA LYS A 116 -18.50 -1.82 14.12
C LYS A 116 -17.31 -1.11 13.51
N VAL A 117 -16.12 -1.28 14.10
CA VAL A 117 -14.87 -0.71 13.58
C VAL A 117 -14.54 -1.33 12.22
N ARG A 118 -14.67 -2.64 12.07
CA ARG A 118 -14.44 -3.33 10.78
C ARG A 118 -15.38 -2.85 9.69
N ASN A 119 -16.69 -2.74 9.96
CA ASN A 119 -17.65 -2.24 8.99
C ASN A 119 -17.33 -0.80 8.56
N LYS A 120 -17.00 0.07 9.52
CA LYS A 120 -16.62 1.46 9.22
C LYS A 120 -15.35 1.53 8.36
N LEU A 121 -14.35 0.69 8.65
CA LEU A 121 -13.13 0.61 7.86
C LEU A 121 -13.40 0.06 6.45
N HIS A 122 -14.29 -0.94 6.32
CA HIS A 122 -14.74 -1.45 5.04
C HIS A 122 -15.38 -0.33 4.19
N ASP A 123 -16.27 0.48 4.77
CA ASP A 123 -16.90 1.62 4.08
C ASP A 123 -15.88 2.67 3.64
N VAL A 124 -14.87 2.95 4.47
CA VAL A 124 -13.73 3.80 4.12
C VAL A 124 -13.00 3.25 2.90
N LEU A 125 -12.58 1.99 2.93
CA LEU A 125 -11.81 1.36 1.85
C LEU A 125 -12.63 1.32 0.55
N GLN A 126 -13.90 0.92 0.61
CA GLN A 126 -14.79 0.90 -0.55
C GLN A 126 -14.98 2.30 -1.14
N THR A 127 -15.09 3.34 -0.29
CA THR A 127 -15.21 4.73 -0.75
C THR A 127 -13.93 5.19 -1.45
N ILE A 128 -12.73 4.81 -0.96
CA ILE A 128 -11.45 5.10 -1.63
C ILE A 128 -11.41 4.44 -3.02
N LEU A 129 -11.79 3.16 -3.12
CA LEU A 129 -11.84 2.46 -4.40
C LEU A 129 -12.80 3.15 -5.38
N ASN A 130 -14.00 3.52 -4.92
CA ASN A 130 -14.99 4.19 -5.77
C ASN A 130 -14.48 5.55 -6.26
N ASN A 131 -13.90 6.36 -5.36
CA ASN A 131 -13.34 7.67 -5.72
C ASN A 131 -12.23 7.51 -6.77
N SER A 132 -11.43 6.44 -6.75
CA SER A 132 -10.34 6.22 -7.70
C SER A 132 -10.78 6.01 -9.16
N GLN A 133 -12.07 5.78 -9.40
CA GLN A 133 -12.62 5.64 -10.75
C GLN A 133 -12.88 6.99 -11.41
N ASP A 134 -12.85 8.09 -10.65
CA ASP A 134 -13.04 9.43 -11.18
C ASP A 134 -11.90 9.81 -12.13
N ALA A 135 -12.25 10.39 -13.29
CA ALA A 135 -11.26 10.80 -14.27
C ALA A 135 -10.31 11.87 -13.67
N PRO A 136 -8.98 11.66 -13.76
CA PRO A 136 -8.04 12.60 -13.18
C PRO A 136 -8.06 13.92 -13.95
N LYS A 137 -8.14 15.05 -13.25
CA LYS A 137 -8.12 16.39 -13.86
C LYS A 137 -6.72 16.81 -14.30
N ASN A 138 -5.69 16.38 -13.58
CA ASN A 138 -4.28 16.62 -13.85
C ASN A 138 -3.41 15.59 -13.12
N VAL A 139 -2.11 15.61 -13.40
CA VAL A 139 -1.13 14.66 -12.85
C VAL A 139 -1.05 14.75 -11.32
N GLN A 140 -1.17 15.95 -10.74
CA GLN A 140 -1.12 16.12 -9.28
C GLN A 140 -2.33 15.50 -8.57
N HIS A 141 -3.52 15.65 -9.15
CA HIS A 141 -4.74 14.98 -8.69
C HIS A 141 -4.58 13.46 -8.80
N ASN A 142 -4.12 12.96 -9.96
CA ASN A 142 -3.88 11.53 -10.19
C ASN A 142 -2.91 10.95 -9.15
N ASN A 143 -1.78 11.61 -8.92
CA ASN A 143 -0.76 11.14 -7.97
C ASN A 143 -1.27 11.16 -6.52
N ALA A 144 -1.96 12.21 -6.10
CA ALA A 144 -2.54 12.29 -4.77
C ALA A 144 -3.58 11.19 -4.54
N GLN A 145 -4.50 11.01 -5.49
CA GLN A 145 -5.53 9.97 -5.43
C GLN A 145 -4.93 8.56 -5.43
N ASN A 146 -3.97 8.29 -6.32
CA ASN A 146 -3.28 7.00 -6.38
C ASN A 146 -2.48 6.72 -5.11
N SER A 147 -1.85 7.72 -4.49
CA SER A 147 -1.13 7.51 -3.23
C SER A 147 -2.04 6.99 -2.11
N VAL A 148 -3.27 7.52 -2.02
CA VAL A 148 -4.27 7.05 -1.05
C VAL A 148 -4.77 5.66 -1.44
N LEU A 149 -5.07 5.44 -2.72
CA LEU A 149 -5.56 4.17 -3.23
C LEU A 149 -4.57 3.03 -2.99
N PHE A 150 -3.30 3.18 -3.36
CA PHE A 150 -2.30 2.12 -3.20
C PHE A 150 -2.11 1.75 -1.73
N GLU A 151 -2.10 2.73 -0.83
CA GLU A 151 -2.02 2.45 0.61
C GLU A 151 -3.28 1.76 1.14
N ALA A 152 -4.46 2.11 0.60
CA ALA A 152 -5.72 1.43 0.94
C ALA A 152 -5.75 -0.02 0.44
N ILE A 153 -5.23 -0.29 -0.75
CA ILE A 153 -5.09 -1.65 -1.28
C ILE A 153 -4.13 -2.45 -0.41
N ASN A 154 -2.98 -1.89 -0.05
CA ASN A 154 -2.03 -2.56 0.85
C ASN A 154 -2.64 -2.87 2.22
N LEU A 155 -3.44 -1.95 2.77
CA LEU A 155 -4.18 -2.22 3.99
C LEU A 155 -5.22 -3.32 3.79
N ALA A 156 -5.98 -3.31 2.70
CA ALA A 156 -6.98 -4.34 2.42
C ALA A 156 -6.34 -5.74 2.31
N ILE A 157 -5.21 -5.85 1.61
CA ILE A 157 -4.41 -7.09 1.51
C ILE A 157 -3.96 -7.54 2.91
N HIS A 158 -3.38 -6.63 3.70
CA HIS A 158 -2.92 -6.93 5.06
C HIS A 158 -4.02 -7.44 5.98
N LEU A 159 -5.24 -6.90 5.87
CA LEU A 159 -6.36 -7.25 6.74
C LEU A 159 -7.07 -8.54 6.31
N ASP A 160 -7.34 -8.69 5.01
CA ASP A 160 -8.05 -9.82 4.44
C ASP A 160 -7.80 -9.91 2.92
N CYS A 161 -6.87 -10.80 2.54
CA CYS A 161 -6.48 -11.07 1.16
C CYS A 161 -7.62 -11.62 0.29
N GLU A 162 -8.64 -12.25 0.87
CA GLU A 162 -9.75 -12.85 0.13
C GLU A 162 -10.97 -11.92 0.04
N SER A 163 -10.89 -10.74 0.65
CA SER A 163 -11.99 -9.79 0.68
C SER A 163 -12.46 -9.36 -0.72
N GLN A 164 -13.73 -8.96 -0.82
CA GLN A 164 -14.28 -8.41 -2.06
C GLN A 164 -13.52 -7.16 -2.53
N ILE A 165 -12.99 -6.36 -1.59
CA ILE A 165 -12.18 -5.18 -1.87
C ILE A 165 -10.88 -5.57 -2.57
N VAL A 166 -10.19 -6.61 -2.09
CA VAL A 166 -8.95 -7.09 -2.72
C VAL A 166 -9.22 -7.66 -4.11
N ASN A 167 -10.34 -8.36 -4.30
CA ASN A 167 -10.75 -8.83 -5.63
C ASN A 167 -11.02 -7.67 -6.62
N GLN A 168 -11.67 -6.60 -6.17
CA GLN A 168 -11.86 -5.38 -6.98
C GLN A 168 -10.52 -4.68 -7.25
N ALA A 169 -9.63 -4.62 -6.25
CA ALA A 169 -8.30 -4.04 -6.38
C ALA A 169 -7.44 -4.80 -7.40
N ALA A 170 -7.48 -6.14 -7.43
CA ALA A 170 -6.75 -6.95 -8.41
C ALA A 170 -7.13 -6.57 -9.86
N LEU A 171 -8.42 -6.38 -10.13
CA LEU A 171 -8.91 -5.94 -11.45
C LEU A 171 -8.42 -4.52 -11.80
N LEU A 172 -8.39 -3.62 -10.82
CA LEU A 172 -7.90 -2.25 -10.98
C LEU A 172 -6.38 -2.23 -11.25
N LEU A 173 -5.61 -3.03 -10.52
CA LEU A 173 -4.16 -3.19 -10.72
C LEU A 173 -3.85 -3.71 -12.14
N GLY A 174 -4.68 -4.62 -12.68
CA GLY A 174 -4.60 -5.06 -14.07
C GLY A 174 -4.76 -3.93 -15.10
N ARG A 175 -5.47 -2.85 -14.77
CA ARG A 175 -5.53 -1.63 -15.60
C ARG A 175 -4.33 -0.72 -15.37
N PHE A 176 -3.76 -0.69 -14.17
CA PHE A 176 -2.59 0.14 -13.87
C PHE A 176 -1.33 -0.34 -14.58
N ILE A 177 -1.15 -1.64 -14.75
CA ILE A 177 0.00 -2.20 -15.48
C ILE A 177 -0.01 -1.85 -16.98
N THR A 178 -1.15 -1.42 -17.55
CA THR A 178 -1.23 -0.89 -18.93
C THR A 178 -1.27 0.63 -19.01
N SER A 179 -1.09 1.32 -17.88
CA SER A 179 -1.11 2.78 -17.82
C SER A 179 -0.06 3.40 -18.74
N LYS A 180 -0.34 4.58 -19.30
CA LYS A 180 0.65 5.37 -20.04
C LYS A 180 1.76 5.90 -19.12
N GLU A 181 1.48 6.07 -17.83
CA GLU A 181 2.42 6.57 -16.84
C GLU A 181 3.30 5.43 -16.27
N THR A 182 4.62 5.54 -16.46
CA THR A 182 5.59 4.52 -15.99
C THR A 182 5.49 4.27 -14.49
N ASN A 183 5.31 5.31 -13.68
CA ASN A 183 5.20 5.18 -12.23
C ASN A 183 3.96 4.36 -11.81
N VAL A 184 2.84 4.54 -12.50
CA VAL A 184 1.61 3.79 -12.24
C VAL A 184 1.78 2.32 -12.64
N ARG A 185 2.43 2.04 -13.78
CA ARG A 185 2.75 0.66 -14.18
C ARG A 185 3.65 -0.03 -13.14
N TYR A 186 4.70 0.67 -12.69
CA TYR A 186 5.62 0.17 -11.67
C TYR A 186 4.89 -0.19 -10.38
N LEU A 187 4.12 0.75 -9.81
CA LEU A 187 3.37 0.54 -8.57
C LEU A 187 2.29 -0.54 -8.72
N GLY A 188 1.67 -0.63 -9.90
CA GLY A 188 0.71 -1.68 -10.23
C GLY A 188 1.33 -3.08 -10.14
N LEU A 189 2.50 -3.28 -10.76
CA LEU A 189 3.24 -4.55 -10.71
C LEU A 189 3.76 -4.86 -9.29
N GLU A 190 4.27 -3.86 -8.58
CA GLU A 190 4.75 -4.03 -7.20
C GLU A 190 3.62 -4.47 -6.26
N THR A 191 2.47 -3.81 -6.32
CA THR A 191 1.30 -4.14 -5.48
C THR A 191 0.70 -5.48 -5.87
N MET A 192 0.68 -5.83 -7.16
CA MET A 192 0.22 -7.14 -7.61
C MET A 192 1.18 -8.27 -7.18
N SER A 193 2.49 -7.98 -7.08
CA SER A 193 3.47 -8.91 -6.52
C SER A 193 3.27 -9.13 -5.03
N HIS A 194 2.98 -8.05 -4.28
CA HIS A 194 2.61 -8.16 -2.87
C HIS A 194 1.33 -9.00 -2.69
N LEU A 195 0.31 -8.77 -3.51
CA LEU A 195 -0.92 -9.57 -3.51
C LEU A 195 -0.64 -11.05 -3.79
N ALA A 196 0.19 -11.36 -4.79
CA ALA A 196 0.54 -12.74 -5.16
C ALA A 196 1.21 -13.51 -4.01
N ALA A 197 1.91 -12.83 -3.10
CA ALA A 197 2.58 -13.46 -1.97
C ALA A 197 1.62 -13.83 -0.83
N CYS A 198 0.40 -13.29 -0.82
CA CYS A 198 -0.53 -13.42 0.31
C CYS A 198 -1.82 -14.17 -0.02
N VAL A 199 -2.18 -14.35 -1.30
CA VAL A 199 -3.40 -15.06 -1.71
C VAL A 199 -3.18 -16.55 -1.88
N ASP A 200 -4.16 -17.35 -1.48
CA ASP A 200 -4.17 -18.80 -1.72
C ASP A 200 -4.42 -19.13 -3.20
N SER A 201 -5.24 -18.31 -3.87
CA SER A 201 -5.57 -18.46 -5.28
C SER A 201 -5.03 -17.31 -6.13
N LEU A 202 -4.10 -17.62 -7.02
CA LEU A 202 -3.51 -16.67 -7.97
C LEU A 202 -4.40 -16.39 -9.19
N GLU A 203 -5.59 -16.99 -9.27
CA GLU A 203 -6.48 -16.86 -10.44
C GLU A 203 -6.82 -15.41 -10.82
N PRO A 204 -7.12 -14.46 -9.89
CA PRO A 204 -7.35 -13.06 -10.25
C PRO A 204 -6.15 -12.41 -10.92
N ILE A 205 -4.93 -12.77 -10.53
CA ILE A 205 -3.68 -12.24 -11.08
C ILE A 205 -3.39 -12.88 -12.44
N LYS A 206 -3.62 -14.19 -12.58
CA LYS A 206 -3.41 -14.93 -13.83
C LYS A 206 -4.28 -14.46 -14.99
N LYS A 207 -5.45 -13.88 -14.73
CA LYS A 207 -6.26 -13.20 -15.75
C LYS A 207 -5.50 -12.07 -16.47
N HIS A 208 -4.46 -11.54 -15.84
CA HIS A 208 -3.61 -10.47 -16.39
C HIS A 208 -2.25 -10.98 -16.89
N GLN A 209 -2.03 -12.30 -16.98
CA GLN A 209 -0.73 -12.89 -17.35
C GLN A 209 -0.18 -12.33 -18.66
N ASP A 210 -0.99 -12.24 -19.72
CA ASP A 210 -0.55 -11.69 -21.01
C ASP A 210 -0.09 -10.24 -20.90
N THR A 211 -0.83 -9.45 -20.13
CA THR A 211 -0.48 -8.05 -19.85
C THR A 211 0.81 -7.93 -19.04
N ILE A 212 1.02 -8.82 -18.06
CA ILE A 212 2.25 -8.87 -17.26
C ILE A 212 3.43 -9.29 -18.14
N LEU A 213 3.25 -10.26 -19.04
CA LEU A 213 4.29 -10.65 -20.01
C LEU A 213 4.71 -9.48 -20.90
N LEU A 214 3.75 -8.64 -21.33
CA LEU A 214 4.06 -7.43 -22.11
C LEU A 214 4.93 -6.42 -21.33
N SER A 215 4.88 -6.41 -20.00
CA SER A 215 5.71 -5.52 -19.17
C SER A 215 7.22 -5.82 -19.28
N LEU A 216 7.60 -7.04 -19.70
CA LEU A 216 9.00 -7.38 -20.02
C LEU A 216 9.54 -6.52 -21.17
N ARG A 217 8.67 -5.98 -22.02
CA ARG A 217 9.05 -5.12 -23.15
C ARG A 217 8.94 -3.62 -22.82
N ASP A 218 8.75 -3.27 -21.55
CA ASP A 218 8.69 -1.86 -21.14
C ASP A 218 10.02 -1.13 -21.42
N LYS A 219 9.93 0.17 -21.71
CA LYS A 219 11.10 1.02 -21.93
C LYS A 219 11.93 1.18 -20.66
N ASP A 220 11.29 1.15 -19.49
CA ASP A 220 11.94 1.27 -18.19
C ASP A 220 12.37 -0.09 -17.64
N ILE A 221 13.66 -0.24 -17.34
CA ILE A 221 14.23 -1.48 -16.80
C ILE A 221 13.66 -1.87 -15.43
N SER A 222 13.26 -0.89 -14.62
CA SER A 222 12.68 -1.12 -13.30
C SER A 222 11.29 -1.75 -13.41
N VAL A 223 10.50 -1.33 -14.40
CA VAL A 223 9.20 -1.94 -14.72
C VAL A 223 9.40 -3.37 -15.22
N ARG A 224 10.38 -3.60 -16.11
CA ARG A 224 10.72 -4.94 -16.60
C ARG A 224 11.12 -5.90 -15.48
N ARG A 225 11.92 -5.44 -14.52
CA ARG A 225 12.28 -6.20 -13.31
C ARG A 225 11.06 -6.58 -12.48
N ARG A 226 10.16 -5.62 -12.20
CA ARG A 226 8.91 -5.90 -11.48
C ARG A 226 8.01 -6.88 -12.23
N GLY A 227 7.96 -6.80 -13.56
CA GLY A 227 7.26 -7.77 -14.40
C GLY A 227 7.82 -9.19 -14.25
N LEU A 228 9.15 -9.31 -14.29
CA LEU A 228 9.85 -10.58 -14.09
C LEU A 228 9.64 -11.15 -12.67
N ASP A 229 9.70 -10.31 -11.62
CA ASP A 229 9.38 -10.70 -10.25
C ASP A 229 7.98 -11.29 -10.13
N LEU A 230 6.99 -10.59 -10.70
CA LEU A 230 5.59 -11.03 -10.64
C LEU A 230 5.37 -12.34 -11.38
N LEU A 231 5.93 -12.48 -12.59
CA LEU A 231 5.84 -13.73 -13.38
C LEU A 231 6.46 -14.91 -12.64
N TYR A 232 7.58 -14.69 -11.96
CA TYR A 232 8.21 -15.70 -11.12
C TYR A 232 7.30 -16.13 -9.96
N SER A 233 6.73 -15.16 -9.24
CA SER A 233 5.88 -15.41 -8.07
C SER A 233 4.54 -16.07 -8.42
N MET A 234 3.95 -15.72 -9.57
CA MET A 234 2.64 -16.25 -9.99
C MET A 234 2.71 -17.58 -10.76
N CYS A 235 3.92 -18.12 -10.94
CA CYS A 235 4.17 -19.33 -11.72
C CYS A 235 3.70 -20.57 -10.96
N ASP A 236 2.97 -21.45 -11.65
CA ASP A 236 2.51 -22.74 -11.16
C ASP A 236 2.61 -23.82 -12.26
N VAL A 237 2.25 -25.06 -11.91
CA VAL A 237 2.32 -26.20 -12.83
C VAL A 237 1.52 -25.97 -14.12
N LYS A 238 0.44 -25.17 -14.07
CA LYS A 238 -0.45 -24.94 -15.22
C LYS A 238 0.14 -23.93 -16.20
N ASN A 239 0.81 -22.88 -15.72
CA ASN A 239 1.32 -21.81 -16.57
C ASN A 239 2.86 -21.82 -16.75
N ALA A 240 3.60 -22.66 -16.02
CA ALA A 240 5.07 -22.70 -16.08
C ALA A 240 5.62 -22.83 -17.50
N LYS A 241 5.07 -23.75 -18.30
CA LYS A 241 5.51 -23.94 -19.69
C LYS A 241 5.37 -22.67 -20.52
N VAL A 242 4.28 -21.92 -20.35
CA VAL A 242 4.03 -20.67 -21.08
C VAL A 242 5.00 -19.58 -20.62
N ILE A 243 5.13 -19.39 -19.30
CA ILE A 243 6.00 -18.35 -18.73
C ILE A 243 7.46 -18.61 -19.11
N VAL A 244 7.98 -19.81 -18.89
CA VAL A 244 9.37 -20.18 -19.20
C VAL A 244 9.66 -20.00 -20.70
N THR A 245 8.74 -20.37 -21.58
CA THR A 245 8.90 -20.19 -23.03
C THR A 245 9.01 -18.72 -23.42
N GLU A 246 8.17 -17.85 -22.87
CA GLU A 246 8.24 -16.41 -23.14
C GLU A 246 9.48 -15.75 -22.53
N LEU A 247 9.90 -16.18 -21.35
CA LEU A 247 11.15 -15.71 -20.73
C LEU A 247 12.37 -16.08 -21.58
N LEU A 248 12.43 -17.31 -22.11
CA LEU A 248 13.50 -17.74 -23.02
C LEU A 248 13.50 -16.92 -24.33
N ARG A 249 12.32 -16.62 -24.88
CA ARG A 249 12.21 -15.74 -26.07
C ARG A 249 12.74 -14.34 -25.77
N TYR A 250 12.37 -13.79 -24.63
CA TYR A 250 12.80 -12.45 -24.23
C TYR A 250 14.30 -12.38 -23.88
N LEU A 251 14.88 -13.46 -23.32
CA LEU A 251 16.30 -13.53 -22.95
C LEU A 251 17.24 -13.14 -24.10
N ASN A 252 16.90 -13.48 -25.34
CA ASN A 252 17.68 -13.15 -26.53
C ASN A 252 17.85 -11.63 -26.77
N ILE A 253 16.86 -10.84 -26.35
CA ILE A 253 16.83 -9.38 -26.53
C ILE A 253 16.98 -8.62 -25.21
N ALA A 254 17.10 -9.33 -24.09
CA ALA A 254 17.23 -8.72 -22.76
C ALA A 254 18.57 -8.00 -22.60
N ASP A 255 18.57 -6.91 -21.82
CA ASP A 255 19.78 -6.18 -21.44
C ASP A 255 20.65 -7.00 -20.49
N TYR A 256 21.97 -6.82 -20.54
CA TYR A 256 22.92 -7.52 -19.66
C TYR A 256 22.57 -7.41 -18.17
N ALA A 257 22.07 -6.25 -17.73
CA ALA A 257 21.69 -5.99 -16.34
C ALA A 257 20.46 -6.79 -15.84
N LEU A 258 19.71 -7.44 -16.73
CA LEU A 258 18.55 -8.28 -16.39
C LEU A 258 18.79 -9.77 -16.71
N ARG A 259 19.74 -10.09 -17.59
CA ARG A 259 20.00 -11.46 -18.06
C ARG A 259 20.33 -12.43 -16.94
N GLU A 260 21.23 -12.05 -16.03
CA GLU A 260 21.67 -12.93 -14.94
C GLU A 260 20.48 -13.35 -14.06
N GLU A 261 19.71 -12.37 -13.59
CA GLU A 261 18.51 -12.59 -12.77
C GLU A 261 17.46 -13.43 -13.52
N MET A 262 17.27 -13.15 -14.81
CA MET A 262 16.31 -13.88 -15.65
C MET A 262 16.71 -15.33 -15.85
N VAL A 263 17.99 -15.62 -16.15
CA VAL A 263 18.49 -16.99 -16.33
C VAL A 263 18.31 -17.78 -15.04
N LEU A 264 18.65 -17.19 -13.89
CA LEU A 264 18.46 -17.83 -12.59
C LEU A 264 16.98 -18.18 -12.34
N LYS A 265 16.06 -17.23 -12.57
CA LYS A 265 14.62 -17.48 -12.42
C LYS A 265 14.11 -18.53 -13.40
N ILE A 266 14.54 -18.51 -14.66
CA ILE A 266 14.19 -19.54 -15.65
C ILE A 266 14.64 -20.92 -15.16
N ALA A 267 15.88 -21.05 -14.67
CA ALA A 267 16.41 -22.31 -14.18
C ALA A 267 15.59 -22.83 -12.99
N ILE A 268 15.34 -21.99 -11.99
CA ILE A 268 14.53 -22.34 -10.81
C ILE A 268 13.11 -22.76 -11.21
N LEU A 269 12.44 -22.00 -12.07
CA LEU A 269 11.08 -22.33 -12.52
C LEU A 269 11.04 -23.65 -13.30
N THR A 270 12.04 -23.89 -14.15
CA THR A 270 12.14 -25.12 -14.94
C THR A 270 12.37 -26.32 -14.03
N GLU A 271 13.29 -26.22 -13.07
CA GLU A 271 13.56 -27.29 -12.10
C GLU A 271 12.33 -27.56 -11.22
N ARG A 272 11.71 -26.51 -10.68
CA ARG A 272 10.57 -26.62 -9.76
C ARG A 272 9.33 -27.23 -10.40
N PHE A 273 9.08 -26.95 -11.68
CA PHE A 273 7.88 -27.35 -12.39
C PHE A 273 8.14 -28.35 -13.52
N ALA A 274 9.33 -28.97 -13.55
CA ALA A 274 9.60 -30.13 -14.38
C ALA A 274 8.74 -31.30 -13.86
N THR A 275 7.60 -31.52 -14.48
CA THR A 275 6.87 -32.78 -14.31
C THR A 275 7.60 -33.85 -15.11
N GLU A 276 8.03 -34.92 -14.45
CA GLU A 276 8.48 -36.15 -15.12
C GLU A 276 7.36 -36.58 -16.08
N ASN A 277 7.64 -36.50 -17.38
CA ASN A 277 6.82 -37.16 -18.41
C ASN A 277 7.33 -38.59 -18.59
#